data_AF-A0A5C0SH75-F1
#
_entry.id   AF-A0A5C0SH75-F1
#
_cell.length_a   1.000
_cell.length_b   1.000
_cell.length_c   1.000
_cell.angle_alpha   90.00
_cell.angle_beta   90.00
_cell.angle_gamma   90.00
#
_symmetry.space_group_name_H-M   'P 1'
#
loop_
_entity.id
_entity.type
_entity.pdbx_description
1 polymer ?
#
loop_
_entity_poly.entity_id
_entity_poly.type
_entity_poly.pdbx_seq_one_letter_code
_entity_poly.pdbx_strand_id
1 'polypeptide(L)'
;MRRIKLIVSLILIVLITVSNGCINSPREEKTESPVIETAHEGVDEHISENTFPLEGAKATFPTGTFRPKPPDWFSYSPEYAVLDVVSRVSEKYNVTESPVNIPRPPRSLSSFTGTANDTEFGLFAYPNSTAVKEAMKHVVELLRENGFQPAGGGGTLWERGNETYTAFYTYERYFYVLFVARTAGGSAEERTERLSRFAWSIITIGPNPGKVLGLFLPVKVAEGNWSEERGLRFSGYLDALEGTVEGTNVSAVFLVYRPREGREVYLQLKEAFLRNSWVEEEYINTNTRDPVGHLVASDYFEANGSGVYIELVDVAGMERLTLLFGDESEIKETVRELWEWDDPTASLLTEGNGLPRGTFRPASGRGVRPGTVISMVLDDLRKDFNITTGFVDIPEVPAAAWYTGRTGDVEFMLLVYPNATAYLTALDELTKKLLAEGWERTDDGREPYARTFARDSDTLTVFVQYRYNHYLAIVVKKPRYSTSDFFWHVVGTGGASPGELLSFGKLRNDVKPWNWTAEEGLEFDGYIYKLEGNTSPGGARAAVLFYPYGLGREVYLQLKKAFLETGWAERDYVELPSHDERRHLVANDLFEKSGKAVYIEVSTYGDMDVLILLYGDKSSVKISARAMWE
;
A
#
# COMPACT_ATOMS: atom_id res chain seq x y z
N MET A 1 20.98 -19.59 -46.20
CA MET A 1 20.72 -18.22 -46.67
C MET A 1 19.25 -17.88 -46.51
N ARG A 2 18.95 -16.75 -45.85
CA ARG A 2 17.65 -16.05 -45.70
C ARG A 2 16.48 -16.78 -45.00
N ARG A 3 16.53 -16.80 -43.66
CA ARG A 3 15.47 -16.36 -42.70
C ARG A 3 15.90 -16.72 -41.27
N ILE A 4 16.99 -16.10 -40.82
CA ILE A 4 17.44 -16.06 -39.41
C ILE A 4 17.89 -14.61 -39.21
N LYS A 5 16.96 -13.73 -38.82
CA LYS A 5 17.17 -12.33 -38.44
C LYS A 5 15.82 -11.71 -38.11
N LEU A 6 15.31 -12.01 -36.91
CA LEU A 6 14.26 -11.31 -36.16
C LEU A 6 13.87 -12.27 -35.04
N ILE A 7 14.48 -12.10 -33.87
CA ILE A 7 14.11 -12.58 -32.51
C ILE A 7 15.33 -12.51 -31.57
N VAL A 8 16.57 -12.41 -32.09
CA VAL A 8 17.81 -12.26 -31.28
C VAL A 8 18.20 -10.79 -31.04
N SER A 9 17.34 -9.81 -31.37
CA SER A 9 17.64 -8.38 -31.22
C SER A 9 16.82 -7.65 -30.15
N LEU A 10 16.19 -8.35 -29.20
CA LEU A 10 15.47 -7.68 -28.09
C LEU A 10 16.00 -7.98 -26.69
N ILE A 11 17.09 -8.74 -26.53
CA ILE A 11 17.73 -8.98 -25.23
C ILE A 11 19.24 -8.86 -25.39
N LEU A 12 19.72 -7.64 -25.64
CA LEU A 12 21.13 -7.28 -25.45
C LEU A 12 21.29 -5.76 -25.33
N ILE A 13 20.74 -5.20 -24.25
CA ILE A 13 21.16 -3.91 -23.71
C ILE A 13 21.30 -4.11 -22.20
N VAL A 14 22.53 -4.37 -21.75
CA VAL A 14 23.24 -3.76 -20.60
C VAL A 14 24.58 -4.49 -20.52
N LEU A 15 25.60 -3.91 -21.15
CA LEU A 15 27.02 -4.14 -20.86
C LEU A 15 27.79 -3.02 -21.58
N ILE A 16 27.78 -1.83 -20.98
CA ILE A 16 28.67 -0.74 -21.37
C ILE A 16 29.81 -0.74 -20.35
N THR A 17 30.93 -1.27 -20.80
CA THR A 17 32.26 -0.98 -20.26
C THR A 17 32.69 0.41 -20.72
N VAL A 18 33.13 1.27 -19.78
CA VAL A 18 34.05 2.36 -20.11
C VAL A 18 35.13 2.42 -19.03
N SER A 19 36.36 2.19 -19.48
CA SER A 19 37.61 2.44 -18.79
C SER A 19 38.24 3.77 -19.27
N ASN A 20 39.08 4.35 -18.42
CA ASN A 20 40.00 5.52 -18.55
C ASN A 20 39.62 6.63 -17.54
N GLY A 21 40.51 7.25 -16.78
CA GLY A 21 41.98 7.20 -16.68
C GLY A 21 42.45 8.35 -15.77
N CYS A 22 43.54 8.08 -15.05
CA CYS A 22 44.41 8.89 -14.17
C CYS A 22 44.32 10.44 -14.14
N ILE A 23 44.66 11.04 -12.97
CA ILE A 23 45.82 11.96 -12.76
C ILE A 23 46.05 12.22 -11.24
N ASN A 24 47.31 12.53 -10.91
CA ASN A 24 48.03 12.53 -9.63
C ASN A 24 47.58 13.48 -8.49
N SER A 25 47.98 13.06 -7.27
CA SER A 25 48.28 13.72 -5.96
C SER A 25 48.88 15.15 -6.03
N PRO A 26 49.06 15.95 -4.93
CA PRO A 26 49.30 15.54 -3.52
C PRO A 26 48.84 16.48 -2.35
N ARG A 27 49.09 16.02 -1.09
CA ARG A 27 49.55 16.73 0.16
C ARG A 27 48.86 18.05 0.59
N GLU A 28 48.65 18.44 1.84
CA GLU A 28 49.34 18.27 3.14
C GLU A 28 48.36 18.94 4.15
N GLU A 29 48.14 18.39 5.35
CA GLU A 29 48.65 18.88 6.64
C GLU A 29 47.54 19.31 7.59
N LYS A 30 47.73 18.87 8.83
CA LYS A 30 46.93 19.12 10.01
C LYS A 30 47.14 20.56 10.45
N THR A 31 46.11 21.18 11.04
CA THR A 31 46.38 22.06 12.17
C THR A 31 45.20 22.07 13.15
N GLU A 32 45.60 22.09 14.41
CA GLU A 32 44.85 21.80 15.62
C GLU A 32 43.89 22.94 16.01
N SER A 33 42.88 22.56 16.80
CA SER A 33 42.02 23.43 17.60
C SER A 33 42.82 24.37 18.52
N PRO A 34 42.14 25.33 19.16
CA PRO A 34 42.02 25.12 20.60
C PRO A 34 40.65 25.47 21.21
N VAL A 35 40.43 24.72 22.27
CA VAL A 35 39.40 24.78 23.31
C VAL A 35 39.50 26.09 24.11
N ILE A 36 38.35 26.61 24.56
CA ILE A 36 38.26 27.43 25.78
C ILE A 36 37.08 26.93 26.61
N GLU A 37 37.40 26.38 27.79
CA GLU A 37 36.49 26.20 28.93
C GLU A 37 36.28 27.53 29.64
N THR A 38 35.08 27.76 30.20
CA THR A 38 34.93 28.35 31.54
C THR A 38 33.57 28.03 32.16
N ALA A 39 33.62 27.68 33.45
CA ALA A 39 32.53 27.33 34.36
C ALA A 39 31.93 28.56 35.08
N HIS A 40 30.66 28.50 35.50
CA HIS A 40 30.23 28.36 36.92
C HIS A 40 28.74 28.70 37.19
N GLU A 41 28.08 27.74 37.84
CA GLU A 41 27.16 27.79 39.01
C GLU A 41 26.09 28.88 39.20
N GLY A 42 24.87 28.42 39.51
CA GLY A 42 23.83 29.14 40.24
C GLY A 42 22.53 28.34 40.39
N VAL A 43 22.30 27.76 41.57
CA VAL A 43 21.21 26.86 41.99
C VAL A 43 19.89 27.60 42.24
N ASP A 44 18.75 26.99 41.90
CA ASP A 44 17.55 26.95 42.76
C ASP A 44 16.61 25.79 42.38
N GLU A 45 16.32 24.93 43.36
CA GLU A 45 15.51 23.72 43.29
C GLU A 45 14.00 24.05 43.27
N HIS A 46 13.29 23.61 42.24
CA HIS A 46 11.88 23.25 42.35
C HIS A 46 11.62 21.93 41.62
N ILE A 47 11.25 20.92 42.42
CA ILE A 47 10.96 19.54 42.01
C ILE A 47 9.71 19.53 41.11
N SER A 48 9.93 19.31 39.82
CA SER A 48 8.95 18.89 38.84
C SER A 48 9.37 17.49 38.39
N GLU A 49 8.49 16.50 38.54
CA GLU A 49 8.59 15.21 37.84
C GLU A 49 8.34 15.44 36.35
N ASN A 50 9.29 16.10 35.70
CA ASN A 50 9.53 16.01 34.28
C ASN A 50 10.74 15.10 34.13
N THR A 51 10.57 13.97 33.47
CA THR A 51 11.67 13.17 32.94
C THR A 51 12.33 14.01 31.85
N PHE A 52 13.16 14.97 32.24
CA PHE A 52 14.08 15.64 31.33
C PHE A 52 15.03 14.59 30.76
N PRO A 53 15.43 14.70 29.48
CA PRO A 53 16.50 13.87 28.96
C PRO A 53 17.73 14.14 29.83
N LEU A 54 18.42 13.08 30.22
CA LEU A 54 19.69 13.17 30.91
C LEU A 54 20.66 13.98 30.02
N GLU A 55 20.81 15.28 30.28
CA GLU A 55 21.84 16.10 29.67
C GLU A 55 23.20 15.43 29.98
N GLY A 56 23.85 14.93 28.92
CA GLY A 56 25.21 14.38 28.99
C GLY A 56 25.37 12.92 28.55
N ALA A 57 24.31 12.17 28.28
CA ALA A 57 24.46 10.85 27.65
C ALA A 57 24.64 11.01 26.14
N LYS A 58 25.90 10.92 25.66
CA LYS A 58 26.18 10.83 24.21
C LYS A 58 25.35 9.67 23.64
N ALA A 59 24.44 9.98 22.71
CA ALA A 59 23.59 8.96 22.11
C ALA A 59 24.45 7.83 21.52
N THR A 60 24.06 6.60 21.79
CA THR A 60 24.73 5.41 21.28
C THR A 60 23.96 4.84 20.11
N PHE A 61 24.63 4.17 19.18
CA PHE A 61 23.90 3.44 18.16
C PHE A 61 23.28 2.18 18.80
N PRO A 62 21.98 1.88 18.55
CA PRO A 62 21.35 0.72 19.16
C PRO A 62 22.05 -0.58 18.73
N THR A 63 22.09 -1.55 19.63
CA THR A 63 22.63 -2.90 19.36
C THR A 63 21.60 -3.95 19.78
N GLY A 64 21.51 -5.04 19.03
CA GLY A 64 20.55 -6.10 19.33
C GLY A 64 20.13 -6.92 18.12
N THR A 65 19.34 -7.94 18.39
CA THR A 65 18.66 -8.72 17.35
C THR A 65 17.20 -8.33 17.29
N PHE A 66 16.80 -7.76 16.16
CA PHE A 66 15.45 -7.32 15.87
C PHE A 66 14.76 -8.40 15.05
N ARG A 67 13.64 -8.89 15.58
CA ARG A 67 12.89 -9.98 14.95
C ARG A 67 11.43 -9.88 15.32
N PRO A 68 10.51 -10.32 14.44
CA PRO A 68 9.12 -10.50 14.83
C PRO A 68 9.08 -11.37 16.09
N LYS A 69 8.17 -11.06 17.01
CA LYS A 69 7.86 -11.98 18.11
C LYS A 69 7.49 -13.32 17.48
N PRO A 70 7.92 -14.45 18.04
CA PRO A 70 7.43 -15.74 17.58
C PRO A 70 5.90 -15.69 17.74
N PRO A 71 5.10 -15.69 16.66
CA PRO A 71 3.69 -15.96 16.83
C PRO A 71 3.62 -17.43 17.26
N ASP A 72 2.59 -17.78 18.01
CA ASP A 72 2.07 -19.14 17.94
C ASP A 72 1.80 -19.45 16.46
N TRP A 73 2.76 -20.18 15.88
CA TRP A 73 2.86 -20.76 14.55
C TRP A 73 2.03 -20.11 13.44
N PHE A 74 2.60 -19.09 12.78
CA PHE A 74 2.17 -18.52 11.50
C PHE A 74 0.66 -18.22 11.35
N SER A 75 0.31 -16.98 10.99
CA SER A 75 -1.01 -16.75 10.37
C SER A 75 -1.22 -17.54 9.05
N TYR A 76 -0.18 -18.24 8.55
CA TYR A 76 -0.13 -18.97 7.28
C TYR A 76 0.64 -20.31 7.40
N SER A 77 -0.01 -21.46 7.19
CA SER A 77 0.70 -22.76 7.24
C SER A 77 1.63 -22.96 6.02
N PRO A 78 2.90 -23.38 6.22
CA PRO A 78 3.82 -23.71 5.11
C PRO A 78 3.34 -24.88 4.25
N GLU A 79 2.45 -25.72 4.78
CA GLU A 79 1.80 -26.80 4.03
C GLU A 79 0.96 -26.25 2.86
N TYR A 80 0.24 -25.14 3.06
CA TYR A 80 -0.57 -24.54 1.99
C TYR A 80 0.28 -23.98 0.85
N ALA A 81 1.51 -23.52 1.12
CA ALA A 81 2.42 -23.11 0.05
C ALA A 81 2.81 -24.29 -0.86
N VAL A 82 2.94 -25.49 -0.29
CA VAL A 82 3.21 -26.73 -1.03
C VAL A 82 1.95 -27.24 -1.74
N LEU A 83 0.82 -27.31 -1.03
CA LEU A 83 -0.45 -27.80 -1.56
C LEU A 83 -0.98 -26.96 -2.73
N ASP A 84 -0.83 -25.63 -2.70
CA ASP A 84 -1.23 -24.77 -3.81
C ASP A 84 -0.45 -25.09 -5.09
N VAL A 85 0.86 -25.34 -4.97
CA VAL A 85 1.68 -25.76 -6.11
C VAL A 85 1.25 -27.13 -6.62
N VAL A 86 1.03 -28.11 -5.72
CA VAL A 86 0.53 -29.45 -6.09
C VAL A 86 -0.81 -29.35 -6.81
N SER A 87 -1.73 -28.52 -6.33
CA SER A 87 -3.04 -28.28 -6.93
C SER A 87 -2.91 -27.75 -8.36
N ARG A 88 -2.10 -26.71 -8.58
CA ARG A 88 -1.83 -26.14 -9.92
C ARG A 88 -1.19 -27.16 -10.87
N VAL A 89 -0.29 -28.00 -10.37
CA VAL A 89 0.31 -29.07 -11.19
C VAL A 89 -0.74 -30.13 -11.54
N SER A 90 -1.62 -30.48 -10.61
CA SER A 90 -2.68 -31.48 -10.80
C SER A 90 -3.74 -31.08 -11.83
N GLU A 91 -3.90 -29.78 -12.10
CA GLU A 91 -4.77 -29.30 -13.19
C GLU A 91 -4.28 -29.74 -14.59
N LYS A 92 -2.98 -30.01 -14.74
CA LYS A 92 -2.34 -30.30 -16.04
C LYS A 92 -1.70 -31.68 -16.13
N TYR A 93 -1.37 -32.29 -14.99
CA TYR A 93 -0.63 -33.55 -14.91
C TYR A 93 -1.33 -34.49 -13.94
N ASN A 94 -1.21 -35.80 -14.18
CA ASN A 94 -1.68 -36.78 -13.22
C ASN A 94 -0.64 -36.89 -12.08
N VAL A 95 -0.94 -36.27 -10.94
CA VAL A 95 -0.05 -36.24 -9.77
C VAL A 95 -0.38 -37.40 -8.84
N THR A 96 0.65 -38.18 -8.49
CA THR A 96 0.55 -39.23 -7.47
C THR A 96 1.63 -38.99 -6.43
N GLU A 97 1.22 -38.89 -5.16
CA GLU A 97 2.16 -38.82 -4.04
C GLU A 97 2.88 -40.17 -3.90
N SER A 98 4.20 -40.13 -3.95
CA SER A 98 5.03 -41.33 -3.86
C SER A 98 6.45 -40.98 -3.46
N PRO A 99 7.18 -41.88 -2.79
CA PRO A 99 8.62 -41.73 -2.67
C PRO A 99 9.27 -41.66 -4.05
N VAL A 100 10.09 -40.65 -4.30
CA VAL A 100 10.83 -40.46 -5.55
C VAL A 100 12.33 -40.31 -5.29
N ASN A 101 13.14 -40.55 -6.32
CA ASN A 101 14.60 -40.53 -6.24
C ASN A 101 15.16 -39.16 -6.67
N ILE A 102 14.84 -38.14 -5.88
CA ILE A 102 15.39 -36.79 -6.00
C ILE A 102 16.18 -36.42 -4.74
N PRO A 103 17.19 -35.53 -4.85
CA PRO A 103 17.84 -34.96 -3.67
C PRO A 103 16.84 -34.32 -2.72
N ARG A 104 16.94 -34.66 -1.44
CA ARG A 104 16.10 -34.08 -0.37
C ARG A 104 16.88 -33.00 0.36
N PRO A 105 16.52 -31.72 0.22
CA PRO A 105 17.20 -30.66 0.94
C PRO A 105 16.87 -30.70 2.44
N PRO A 106 17.79 -30.27 3.31
CA PRO A 106 17.58 -30.27 4.75
C PRO A 106 16.63 -29.12 5.19
N ARG A 107 16.08 -29.23 6.41
CA ARG A 107 15.38 -28.15 7.14
C ARG A 107 14.16 -27.55 6.43
N SER A 108 13.51 -28.29 5.53
CA SER A 108 12.21 -27.86 4.98
C SER A 108 11.15 -27.82 6.07
N LEU A 109 10.33 -26.77 6.09
CA LEU A 109 9.19 -26.62 7.02
C LEU A 109 8.01 -27.52 6.64
N SER A 110 7.84 -27.77 5.35
CA SER A 110 6.87 -28.70 4.78
C SER A 110 7.42 -29.24 3.46
N SER A 111 7.00 -30.43 3.07
CA SER A 111 7.48 -31.08 1.85
C SER A 111 6.44 -31.96 1.20
N PHE A 112 6.45 -32.01 -0.13
CA PHE A 112 5.72 -32.98 -0.92
C PHE A 112 6.69 -33.64 -1.89
N THR A 113 6.54 -34.94 -2.12
CA THR A 113 7.24 -35.65 -3.20
C THR A 113 6.28 -36.56 -3.94
N GLY A 114 6.41 -36.60 -5.25
CA GLY A 114 5.54 -37.44 -6.07
C GLY A 114 5.95 -37.46 -7.53
N THR A 115 5.09 -38.07 -8.33
CA THR A 115 5.28 -38.19 -9.76
C THR A 115 4.15 -37.47 -10.48
N ALA A 116 4.49 -36.65 -11.48
CA ALA A 116 3.57 -36.02 -12.40
C ALA A 116 3.80 -36.62 -13.79
N ASN A 117 2.91 -37.51 -14.22
CA ASN A 117 3.12 -38.39 -15.39
C ASN A 117 4.44 -39.17 -15.29
N ASP A 118 5.47 -38.79 -16.04
CA ASP A 118 6.80 -39.42 -16.05
C ASP A 118 7.88 -38.56 -15.35
N THR A 119 7.49 -37.48 -14.67
CA THR A 119 8.42 -36.55 -14.01
C THR A 119 8.34 -36.73 -12.50
N GLU A 120 9.45 -37.15 -11.89
CA GLU A 120 9.61 -37.21 -10.45
C GLU A 120 9.88 -35.79 -9.94
N PHE A 121 9.19 -35.35 -8.88
CA PHE A 121 9.40 -34.03 -8.33
C PHE A 121 9.18 -33.93 -6.83
N GLY A 122 9.75 -32.88 -6.26
CA GLY A 122 9.62 -32.52 -4.86
C GLY A 122 9.49 -31.01 -4.69
N LEU A 123 8.74 -30.64 -3.66
CA LEU A 123 8.46 -29.28 -3.24
C LEU A 123 8.84 -29.18 -1.78
N PHE A 124 9.65 -28.18 -1.42
CA PHE A 124 10.20 -28.02 -0.08
C PHE A 124 10.06 -26.56 0.36
N ALA A 125 9.27 -26.30 1.40
CA ALA A 125 8.98 -24.94 1.88
C ALA A 125 10.04 -24.43 2.86
N TYR A 126 10.42 -23.17 2.72
CA TYR A 126 11.43 -22.47 3.51
C TYR A 126 10.94 -21.09 3.96
N PRO A 127 11.40 -20.62 5.14
CA PRO A 127 10.90 -19.38 5.72
C PRO A 127 11.38 -18.11 5.00
N ASN A 128 12.51 -18.15 4.27
CA ASN A 128 13.12 -16.97 3.65
C ASN A 128 14.12 -17.30 2.53
N SER A 129 14.60 -16.26 1.85
CA SER A 129 15.49 -16.35 0.70
C SER A 129 16.85 -16.98 1.06
N THR A 130 17.39 -16.69 2.24
CA THR A 130 18.65 -17.28 2.73
C THR A 130 18.52 -18.79 2.89
N ALA A 131 17.48 -19.26 3.61
CA ALA A 131 17.28 -20.69 3.86
C ALA A 131 17.04 -21.48 2.57
N VAL A 132 16.27 -20.92 1.61
CA VAL A 132 16.02 -21.61 0.34
C VAL A 132 17.25 -21.63 -0.57
N LYS A 133 18.07 -20.57 -0.56
CA LYS A 133 19.34 -20.51 -1.31
C LYS A 133 20.33 -21.54 -0.77
N GLU A 134 20.45 -21.69 0.55
CA GLU A 134 21.27 -22.73 1.18
C GLU A 134 20.78 -24.14 0.82
N ALA A 135 19.46 -24.36 0.87
CA ALA A 135 18.85 -25.63 0.49
C ALA A 135 19.10 -25.98 -0.99
N MET A 136 18.96 -25.00 -1.89
CA MET A 136 19.24 -25.18 -3.31
C MET A 136 20.71 -25.47 -3.56
N LYS A 137 21.63 -24.75 -2.88
CA LYS A 137 23.07 -25.00 -2.96
C LYS A 137 23.40 -26.44 -2.56
N HIS A 138 22.81 -26.93 -1.48
CA HIS A 138 22.96 -28.32 -1.05
C HIS A 138 22.49 -29.34 -2.11
N VAL A 139 21.34 -29.11 -2.74
CA VAL A 139 20.85 -29.95 -3.85
C VAL A 139 21.83 -29.95 -5.03
N VAL A 140 22.34 -28.77 -5.41
CA VAL A 140 23.30 -28.64 -6.50
C VAL A 140 24.63 -29.33 -6.20
N GLU A 141 25.12 -29.24 -4.96
CA GLU A 141 26.31 -29.95 -4.50
C GLU A 141 26.12 -31.47 -4.59
N LEU A 142 24.99 -32.00 -4.10
CA LEU A 142 24.66 -33.42 -4.23
C LEU A 142 24.59 -33.89 -5.70
N LEU A 143 24.00 -33.08 -6.59
CA LEU A 143 23.97 -33.41 -8.03
C LEU A 143 25.39 -33.47 -8.61
N ARG A 144 26.26 -32.52 -8.26
CA ARG A 144 27.65 -32.50 -8.73
C ARG A 144 28.47 -33.67 -8.19
N GLU A 145 28.33 -33.99 -6.90
CA GLU A 145 28.98 -35.16 -6.28
C GLU A 145 28.58 -36.46 -6.95
N ASN A 146 27.32 -36.55 -7.42
CA ASN A 146 26.82 -37.68 -8.19
C ASN A 146 27.17 -37.62 -9.70
N GLY A 147 28.03 -36.70 -10.13
CA GLY A 147 28.55 -36.62 -11.49
C GLY A 147 27.60 -36.01 -12.52
N PHE A 148 26.57 -35.26 -12.09
CA PHE A 148 25.76 -34.46 -13.00
C PHE A 148 26.48 -33.16 -13.37
N GLN A 149 26.42 -32.80 -14.65
CA GLN A 149 27.04 -31.58 -15.17
C GLN A 149 26.00 -30.54 -15.57
N PRO A 150 26.28 -29.22 -15.45
CA PRO A 150 25.36 -28.18 -15.91
C PRO A 150 25.09 -28.34 -17.41
N ALA A 151 23.82 -28.38 -17.79
CA ALA A 151 23.40 -28.47 -19.19
C ALA A 151 23.04 -27.09 -19.75
N GLY A 152 23.70 -26.71 -20.84
CA GLY A 152 23.51 -25.40 -21.49
C GLY A 152 24.02 -24.21 -20.66
N GLY A 153 23.99 -23.01 -21.26
CA GLY A 153 24.47 -21.77 -20.63
C GLY A 153 23.55 -21.17 -19.54
N GLY A 154 22.44 -21.84 -19.19
CA GLY A 154 21.34 -21.29 -18.38
C GLY A 154 21.32 -21.66 -16.89
N GLY A 155 22.24 -22.49 -16.40
CA GLY A 155 22.50 -22.68 -14.96
C GLY A 155 21.45 -23.42 -14.11
N THR A 156 20.31 -23.87 -14.67
CA THR A 156 19.20 -24.50 -13.91
C THR A 156 18.93 -25.96 -14.26
N LEU A 157 19.74 -26.55 -15.15
CA LEU A 157 19.62 -27.94 -15.58
C LEU A 157 20.91 -28.70 -15.33
N TRP A 158 20.78 -29.94 -14.87
CA TRP A 158 21.91 -30.83 -14.58
C TRP A 158 21.70 -32.19 -15.22
N GLU A 159 22.66 -32.64 -16.02
CA GLU A 159 22.53 -33.84 -16.86
C GLU A 159 23.60 -34.89 -16.56
N ARG A 160 23.16 -36.16 -16.61
CA ARG A 160 24.05 -37.33 -16.57
C ARG A 160 23.39 -38.48 -17.31
N GLY A 161 23.99 -38.94 -18.39
CA GLY A 161 23.48 -40.08 -19.17
C GLY A 161 22.07 -39.84 -19.71
N ASN A 162 21.10 -40.65 -19.27
CA ASN A 162 19.69 -40.56 -19.66
C ASN A 162 18.82 -39.78 -18.68
N GLU A 163 19.42 -39.06 -17.72
CA GLU A 163 18.73 -38.32 -16.66
C GLU A 163 19.02 -36.83 -16.76
N THR A 164 17.98 -36.02 -16.55
CA THR A 164 18.09 -34.57 -16.42
C THR A 164 17.35 -34.13 -15.15
N TYR A 165 17.98 -33.26 -14.36
CA TYR A 165 17.40 -32.61 -13.19
C TYR A 165 17.22 -31.12 -13.42
N THR A 166 16.23 -30.54 -12.74
CA THR A 166 16.11 -29.10 -12.54
C THR A 166 15.87 -28.79 -11.07
N ALA A 167 16.40 -27.66 -10.62
CA ALA A 167 16.21 -27.14 -9.28
C ALA A 167 16.13 -25.61 -9.34
N PHE A 168 15.08 -25.04 -8.77
CA PHE A 168 14.90 -23.60 -8.61
C PHE A 168 13.89 -23.36 -7.48
N TYR A 169 13.80 -22.14 -6.98
CA TYR A 169 12.80 -21.78 -5.98
C TYR A 169 11.85 -20.71 -6.49
N THR A 170 10.62 -20.74 -5.98
CA THR A 170 9.58 -19.72 -6.21
C THR A 170 9.05 -19.22 -4.87
N TYR A 171 8.30 -18.12 -4.88
CA TYR A 171 7.64 -17.57 -3.70
C TYR A 171 6.15 -17.88 -3.75
N GLU A 172 5.62 -18.51 -2.70
CA GLU A 172 4.22 -18.94 -2.59
C GLU A 172 3.71 -18.72 -1.18
N ARG A 173 2.57 -18.03 -1.04
CA ARG A 173 1.90 -17.77 0.24
C ARG A 173 2.83 -17.44 1.40
N TYR A 174 3.74 -16.48 1.21
CA TYR A 174 4.68 -16.04 2.25
C TYR A 174 5.80 -17.03 2.63
N PHE A 175 6.06 -18.02 1.78
CA PHE A 175 7.18 -18.95 1.88
C PHE A 175 7.94 -19.04 0.56
N TYR A 176 9.20 -19.45 0.65
CA TYR A 176 9.95 -19.88 -0.52
C TYR A 176 9.79 -21.38 -0.70
N VAL A 177 9.40 -21.82 -1.89
CA VAL A 177 9.25 -23.23 -2.23
C VAL A 177 10.39 -23.61 -3.18
N LEU A 178 11.32 -24.42 -2.68
CA LEU A 178 12.34 -25.07 -3.51
C LEU A 178 11.70 -26.22 -4.25
N PHE A 179 11.78 -26.15 -5.57
CA PHE A 179 11.35 -27.19 -6.48
C PHE A 179 12.55 -27.97 -6.99
N VAL A 180 12.45 -29.30 -6.96
CA VAL A 180 13.44 -30.21 -7.52
C VAL A 180 12.70 -31.23 -8.38
N ALA A 181 13.07 -31.38 -9.64
CA ALA A 181 12.47 -32.39 -10.51
C ALA A 181 13.50 -33.13 -11.35
N ARG A 182 13.12 -34.33 -11.75
CA ARG A 182 13.91 -35.28 -12.52
C ARG A 182 13.04 -35.90 -13.60
N THR A 183 13.60 -36.01 -14.80
CA THR A 183 13.06 -36.85 -15.86
C THR A 183 14.14 -37.78 -16.39
N ALA A 184 13.74 -38.95 -16.88
CA ALA A 184 14.62 -39.91 -17.52
C ALA A 184 14.09 -40.36 -18.88
N GLY A 185 14.96 -40.93 -19.72
CA GLY A 185 14.61 -41.42 -21.06
C GLY A 185 14.60 -40.33 -22.14
N GLY A 186 14.39 -40.73 -23.40
CA GLY A 186 14.37 -39.80 -24.55
C GLY A 186 15.72 -39.18 -24.91
N SER A 187 15.70 -38.24 -25.85
CA SER A 187 16.85 -37.39 -26.18
C SER A 187 17.07 -36.31 -25.11
N ALA A 188 18.25 -35.69 -25.07
CA ALA A 188 18.52 -34.58 -24.14
C ALA A 188 17.58 -33.38 -24.39
N GLU A 189 17.24 -33.12 -25.65
CA GLU A 189 16.29 -32.06 -26.04
C GLU A 189 14.88 -32.37 -25.53
N GLU A 190 14.41 -33.60 -25.67
CA GLU A 190 13.09 -34.03 -25.17
C GLU A 190 12.99 -33.90 -23.64
N ARG A 191 14.06 -34.28 -22.92
CA ARG A 191 14.12 -34.13 -21.46
C ARG A 191 14.10 -32.66 -21.04
N THR A 192 14.90 -31.83 -21.70
CA THR A 192 14.96 -30.39 -21.47
C THR A 192 13.60 -29.74 -21.71
N GLU A 193 12.94 -30.05 -22.81
CA GLU A 193 11.62 -29.51 -23.14
C GLU A 193 10.56 -29.94 -22.12
N ARG A 194 10.56 -31.21 -21.71
CA ARG A 194 9.63 -31.75 -20.70
C ARG A 194 9.79 -31.05 -19.36
N LEU A 195 11.02 -30.95 -18.84
CA LEU A 195 11.29 -30.25 -17.59
C LEU A 195 10.99 -28.75 -17.69
N SER A 196 11.28 -28.10 -18.82
CA SER A 196 10.95 -26.69 -19.03
C SER A 196 9.44 -26.46 -18.99
N ARG A 197 8.65 -27.29 -19.69
CA ARG A 197 7.18 -27.21 -19.65
C ARG A 197 6.63 -27.48 -18.26
N PHE A 198 7.23 -28.40 -17.52
CA PHE A 198 6.84 -28.70 -16.15
C PHE A 198 7.17 -27.53 -15.21
N ALA A 199 8.38 -26.97 -15.29
CA ALA A 199 8.80 -25.79 -14.53
C ALA A 199 7.85 -24.59 -14.75
N TRP A 200 7.43 -24.34 -16.00
CA TRP A 200 6.46 -23.29 -16.34
C TRP A 200 5.07 -23.48 -15.71
N SER A 201 4.71 -24.71 -15.32
CA SER A 201 3.45 -24.95 -14.59
C SER A 201 3.52 -24.64 -13.10
N ILE A 202 4.73 -24.40 -12.58
CA ILE A 202 5.01 -24.17 -11.16
C ILE A 202 5.26 -22.70 -10.87
N ILE A 203 5.97 -22.01 -11.77
CA ILE A 203 6.36 -20.60 -11.61
C ILE A 203 5.10 -19.73 -11.53
N THR A 204 4.93 -19.04 -10.40
CA THR A 204 3.91 -18.00 -10.24
C THR A 204 4.47 -16.65 -10.67
N ILE A 205 3.77 -15.99 -11.58
CA ILE A 205 4.07 -14.62 -11.97
C ILE A 205 3.27 -13.69 -11.07
N GLY A 206 3.91 -13.21 -10.00
CA GLY A 206 3.30 -12.27 -9.05
C GLY A 206 4.35 -11.43 -8.34
N PRO A 207 3.93 -10.50 -7.46
CA PRO A 207 4.84 -9.83 -6.54
C PRO A 207 5.52 -10.87 -5.65
N ASN A 208 6.81 -10.68 -5.42
CA ASN A 208 7.60 -11.51 -4.51
C ASN A 208 8.64 -10.61 -3.82
N PRO A 209 9.26 -11.05 -2.71
CA PRO A 209 10.19 -10.21 -1.96
C PRO A 209 11.34 -9.66 -2.81
N GLY A 210 11.91 -10.46 -3.71
CA GLY A 210 12.98 -10.00 -4.61
C GLY A 210 12.52 -8.92 -5.59
N LYS A 211 11.26 -8.93 -6.03
CA LYS A 211 10.68 -7.83 -6.83
C LYS A 211 10.43 -6.60 -5.99
N VAL A 212 10.03 -6.74 -4.72
CA VAL A 212 9.88 -5.62 -3.79
C VAL A 212 11.22 -4.90 -3.59
N LEU A 213 12.32 -5.64 -3.48
CA LEU A 213 13.67 -5.08 -3.32
C LEU A 213 14.37 -4.71 -4.64
N GLY A 214 13.79 -5.06 -5.80
CA GLY A 214 14.43 -4.87 -7.10
C GLY A 214 13.61 -4.00 -8.05
N LEU A 215 12.40 -4.45 -8.42
CA LEU A 215 11.55 -3.74 -9.38
C LEU A 215 10.79 -2.58 -8.73
N PHE A 216 10.45 -2.71 -7.45
CA PHE A 216 9.65 -1.75 -6.68
C PHE A 216 10.48 -0.95 -5.68
N LEU A 217 11.80 -0.92 -5.88
CA LEU A 217 12.72 -0.08 -5.15
C LEU A 217 13.34 0.90 -6.15
N PRO A 218 12.99 2.20 -6.11
CA PRO A 218 13.46 3.17 -7.09
C PRO A 218 14.93 3.56 -6.90
N VAL A 219 15.50 3.26 -5.73
CA VAL A 219 16.91 3.50 -5.41
C VAL A 219 17.76 2.27 -5.70
N LYS A 220 19.01 2.50 -6.11
CA LYS A 220 20.01 1.44 -6.25
C LYS A 220 20.91 1.38 -5.03
N VAL A 221 21.25 0.17 -4.61
CA VAL A 221 22.07 -0.08 -3.43
C VAL A 221 23.29 -0.88 -3.84
N ALA A 222 24.48 -0.34 -3.55
CA ALA A 222 25.73 -1.08 -3.63
C ALA A 222 25.84 -2.00 -2.39
N GLU A 223 25.78 -3.32 -2.60
CA GLU A 223 25.72 -4.31 -1.51
C GLU A 223 26.85 -4.15 -0.48
N GLY A 224 26.49 -4.23 0.80
CA GLY A 224 27.38 -4.15 1.95
C GLY A 224 26.79 -4.82 3.19
N ASN A 225 27.51 -4.81 4.32
CA ASN A 225 27.05 -5.39 5.58
C ASN A 225 27.42 -4.49 6.78
N TRP A 226 26.94 -3.24 6.75
CA TRP A 226 27.27 -2.23 7.75
C TRP A 226 26.46 -2.39 9.05
N SER A 227 25.28 -2.99 8.97
CA SER A 227 24.32 -3.10 10.06
C SER A 227 24.84 -4.03 11.14
N GLU A 228 25.37 -5.20 10.76
CA GLU A 228 25.96 -6.16 11.69
C GLU A 228 27.24 -5.62 12.33
N GLU A 229 28.08 -4.91 11.56
CA GLU A 229 29.28 -4.24 12.07
C GLU A 229 28.96 -3.20 13.15
N ARG A 230 27.78 -2.58 13.06
CA ARG A 230 27.25 -1.65 14.07
C ARG A 230 26.39 -2.29 15.15
N GLY A 231 26.31 -3.63 15.16
CA GLY A 231 25.62 -4.40 16.20
C GLY A 231 24.12 -4.56 15.99
N LEU A 232 23.58 -4.20 14.82
CA LEU A 232 22.21 -4.51 14.42
C LEU A 232 22.15 -5.87 13.72
N ARG A 233 21.26 -6.75 14.18
CA ARG A 233 20.98 -8.01 13.50
C ARG A 233 19.49 -8.14 13.24
N PHE A 234 19.15 -8.52 12.01
CA PHE A 234 17.76 -8.74 11.63
C PHE A 234 17.50 -10.22 11.38
N SER A 235 16.31 -10.68 11.73
CA SER A 235 15.86 -12.03 11.37
C SER A 235 14.35 -12.07 11.15
N GLY A 236 13.87 -13.18 10.60
CA GLY A 236 12.45 -13.38 10.27
C GLY A 236 12.00 -12.74 8.95
N TYR A 237 12.85 -11.92 8.31
CA TYR A 237 12.57 -11.36 6.98
C TYR A 237 12.49 -12.46 5.92
N LEU A 238 11.68 -12.22 4.89
CA LEU A 238 11.58 -13.01 3.67
C LEU A 238 12.76 -12.77 2.73
N ASP A 239 13.19 -11.52 2.58
CA ASP A 239 14.36 -11.14 1.79
C ASP A 239 14.95 -9.83 2.32
N ALA A 240 16.20 -9.57 1.99
CA ALA A 240 16.95 -8.40 2.48
C ALA A 240 17.87 -7.83 1.39
N LEU A 241 18.01 -6.51 1.40
CA LEU A 241 19.00 -5.77 0.61
C LEU A 241 19.64 -4.74 1.53
N GLU A 242 20.96 -4.81 1.65
CA GLU A 242 21.73 -3.94 2.54
C GLU A 242 22.95 -3.39 1.82
N GLY A 243 23.30 -2.14 2.10
CA GLY A 243 24.49 -1.52 1.55
C GLY A 243 24.45 0.00 1.62
N THR A 244 25.05 0.66 0.64
CA THR A 244 25.04 2.12 0.49
C THR A 244 24.24 2.51 -0.74
N VAL A 245 23.38 3.53 -0.62
CA VAL A 245 22.60 4.04 -1.75
C VAL A 245 23.55 4.67 -2.78
N GLU A 246 23.51 4.19 -4.03
CA GLU A 246 24.43 4.63 -5.08
C GLU A 246 24.36 6.15 -5.29
N GLY A 247 25.51 6.82 -5.25
CA GLY A 247 25.59 8.28 -5.43
C GLY A 247 25.44 9.09 -4.15
N THR A 248 25.26 8.45 -2.99
CA THR A 248 25.16 9.09 -1.66
C THR A 248 26.08 8.39 -0.65
N ASN A 249 26.19 8.94 0.57
CA ASN A 249 26.82 8.26 1.71
C ASN A 249 25.80 7.61 2.65
N VAL A 250 24.53 7.51 2.23
CA VAL A 250 23.45 6.93 3.04
C VAL A 250 23.59 5.41 3.06
N SER A 251 23.80 4.89 4.26
CA SER A 251 23.78 3.46 4.53
C SER A 251 22.32 3.01 4.70
N ALA A 252 21.92 1.97 3.98
CA ALA A 252 20.54 1.51 3.91
C ALA A 252 20.41 0.02 4.22
N VAL A 253 19.31 -0.34 4.88
CA VAL A 253 18.85 -1.70 5.09
C VAL A 253 17.38 -1.76 4.67
N PHE A 254 17.06 -2.60 3.69
CA PHE A 254 15.71 -2.88 3.24
C PHE A 254 15.38 -4.34 3.55
N LEU A 255 14.29 -4.57 4.28
CA LEU A 255 13.87 -5.89 4.75
C LEU A 255 12.42 -6.12 4.37
N VAL A 256 12.12 -7.22 3.70
CA VAL A 256 10.75 -7.60 3.36
C VAL A 256 10.24 -8.61 4.36
N TYR A 257 9.13 -8.32 5.01
CA TYR A 257 8.44 -9.15 5.98
C TYR A 257 7.07 -9.58 5.47
N ARG A 258 6.50 -10.60 6.12
CA ARG A 258 5.08 -10.93 5.95
C ARG A 258 4.22 -9.81 6.55
N PRO A 259 2.95 -9.68 6.16
CA PRO A 259 2.02 -8.76 6.83
C PRO A 259 2.07 -8.92 8.35
N ARG A 260 2.07 -7.79 9.07
CA ARG A 260 2.18 -7.63 10.53
C ARG A 260 3.56 -7.88 11.14
N GLU A 261 4.40 -8.72 10.52
CA GLU A 261 5.73 -9.05 11.06
C GLU A 261 6.70 -7.86 10.99
N GLY A 262 6.63 -7.06 9.92
CA GLY A 262 7.49 -5.88 9.74
C GLY A 262 7.16 -4.78 10.73
N ARG A 263 5.87 -4.58 11.04
CA ARG A 263 5.40 -3.63 12.06
C ARG A 263 6.01 -3.87 13.44
N GLU A 264 6.16 -5.12 13.84
CA GLU A 264 6.78 -5.43 15.14
C GLU A 264 8.26 -5.09 15.18
N VAL A 265 8.97 -5.33 14.07
CA VAL A 265 10.40 -4.99 13.95
C VAL A 265 10.58 -3.48 13.89
N TYR A 266 9.72 -2.76 13.17
CA TYR A 266 9.66 -1.30 13.15
C TYR A 266 9.53 -0.71 14.57
N LEU A 267 8.57 -1.19 15.36
CA LEU A 267 8.35 -0.71 16.72
C LEU A 267 9.54 -1.00 17.64
N GLN A 268 10.16 -2.17 17.50
CA GLN A 268 11.39 -2.50 18.24
C GLN A 268 12.55 -1.56 17.89
N LEU A 269 12.72 -1.21 16.61
CA LEU A 269 13.72 -0.25 16.17
C LEU A 269 13.44 1.15 16.74
N LYS A 270 12.21 1.65 16.61
CA LYS A 270 11.80 2.94 17.21
C LYS A 270 12.15 2.99 18.70
N GLU A 271 11.71 2.00 19.47
CA GLU A 271 11.98 1.92 20.91
C GLU A 271 13.48 1.79 21.21
N ALA A 272 14.25 1.10 20.35
CA ALA A 272 15.69 0.99 20.53
C ALA A 272 16.43 2.33 20.29
N PHE A 273 16.08 3.09 19.25
CA PHE A 273 16.66 4.41 19.03
C PHE A 273 16.34 5.36 20.19
N LEU A 274 15.07 5.45 20.60
CA LEU A 274 14.65 6.28 21.74
C LEU A 274 15.39 5.90 23.04
N ARG A 275 15.53 4.61 23.35
CA ARG A 275 16.28 4.13 24.53
C ARG A 275 17.77 4.45 24.50
N ASN A 276 18.32 4.73 23.32
CA ASN A 276 19.73 5.06 23.13
C ASN A 276 19.96 6.57 22.98
N SER A 277 19.04 7.38 23.50
CA SER A 277 19.12 8.85 23.53
C SER A 277 19.14 9.50 22.14
N TRP A 278 18.59 8.83 21.12
CA TRP A 278 18.26 9.49 19.86
C TRP A 278 17.01 10.33 20.06
N VAL A 279 17.03 11.55 19.51
CA VAL A 279 15.90 12.47 19.59
C VAL A 279 15.04 12.23 18.36
N GLU A 280 13.75 11.95 18.56
CA GLU A 280 12.78 11.91 17.48
C GLU A 280 12.55 13.34 17.00
N GLU A 281 12.84 13.59 15.73
CA GLU A 281 12.68 14.88 15.10
C GLU A 281 11.52 14.80 14.10
N GLU A 282 10.80 15.90 13.96
CA GLU A 282 9.63 15.91 13.10
C GLU A 282 10.04 15.95 11.62
N TYR A 283 9.86 14.84 10.93
CA TYR A 283 9.97 14.74 9.49
C TYR A 283 8.70 14.09 8.91
N ILE A 284 7.84 14.93 8.33
CA ILE A 284 6.59 14.47 7.73
C ILE A 284 6.85 14.11 6.26
N ASN A 285 6.93 12.81 5.99
CA ASN A 285 6.80 12.31 4.64
C ASN A 285 5.34 12.42 4.20
N THR A 286 5.04 13.41 3.36
CA THR A 286 3.69 13.66 2.80
C THR A 286 3.31 12.65 1.71
N ASN A 287 4.27 11.88 1.20
CA ASN A 287 4.04 10.87 0.19
C ASN A 287 3.71 9.54 0.87
N THR A 288 2.44 9.13 0.82
CA THR A 288 2.00 7.88 1.46
C THR A 288 1.67 6.76 0.49
N ARG A 289 1.75 6.97 -0.83
CA ARG A 289 1.46 5.93 -1.82
C ARG A 289 2.48 5.95 -2.95
N ASP A 290 3.11 4.79 -3.11
CA ASP A 290 3.88 4.38 -4.28
C ASP A 290 2.86 3.73 -5.27
N PRO A 291 3.00 3.85 -6.60
CA PRO A 291 2.24 3.03 -7.55
C PRO A 291 2.19 1.52 -7.21
N VAL A 292 3.07 1.01 -6.35
CA VAL A 292 3.18 -0.40 -5.95
C VAL A 292 2.92 -0.64 -4.44
N GLY A 293 2.71 0.40 -3.63
CA GLY A 293 2.55 0.26 -2.18
C GLY A 293 2.08 1.51 -1.44
N HIS A 294 2.02 1.47 -0.11
CA HIS A 294 1.68 2.63 0.71
C HIS A 294 2.44 2.68 2.04
N LEU A 295 2.78 3.88 2.49
CA LEU A 295 3.47 4.14 3.74
C LEU A 295 2.54 3.78 4.89
N VAL A 296 2.98 2.87 5.75
CA VAL A 296 2.29 2.46 6.96
C VAL A 296 2.71 3.36 8.11
N ALA A 297 4.01 3.55 8.33
CA ALA A 297 4.56 4.42 9.35
C ALA A 297 5.97 4.90 8.96
N SER A 298 6.40 6.05 9.47
CA SER A 298 7.79 6.48 9.38
C SER A 298 8.16 7.35 10.57
N ASP A 299 9.41 7.26 11.02
CA ASP A 299 9.98 8.11 12.05
C ASP A 299 11.38 8.56 11.61
N TYR A 300 11.78 9.74 12.05
CA TYR A 300 13.12 10.29 11.84
C TYR A 300 13.74 10.64 13.19
N PHE A 301 15.04 10.35 13.33
CA PHE A 301 15.78 10.57 14.55
C PHE A 301 17.11 11.24 14.26
N GLU A 302 17.54 12.10 15.17
CA GLU A 302 18.85 12.74 15.10
C GLU A 302 19.67 12.51 16.36
N ALA A 303 20.97 12.29 16.16
CA ALA A 303 21.95 12.33 17.24
C ALA A 303 23.37 12.50 16.70
N ASN A 304 24.22 13.20 17.45
CA ASN A 304 25.65 13.37 17.16
C ASN A 304 25.96 13.88 15.73
N GLY A 305 25.07 14.68 15.14
CA GLY A 305 25.22 15.17 13.75
C GLY A 305 24.98 14.09 12.69
N SER A 306 24.23 13.04 13.01
CA SER A 306 23.77 12.01 12.08
C SER A 306 22.26 11.85 12.19
N GLY A 307 21.62 11.57 11.06
CA GLY A 307 20.21 11.24 10.96
C GLY A 307 19.98 9.74 10.82
N VAL A 308 18.81 9.29 11.26
CA VAL A 308 18.25 7.96 11.05
C VAL A 308 16.83 8.12 10.58
N TYR A 309 16.47 7.47 9.47
CA TYR A 309 15.09 7.36 9.02
C TYR A 309 14.66 5.89 9.05
N ILE A 310 13.51 5.61 9.65
CA ILE A 310 12.85 4.31 9.53
C ILE A 310 11.51 4.49 8.85
N GLU A 311 11.18 3.63 7.90
CA GLU A 311 9.84 3.55 7.30
C GLU A 311 9.37 2.11 7.25
N LEU A 312 8.06 1.94 7.39
CA LEU A 312 7.34 0.70 7.14
C LEU A 312 6.36 0.97 5.99
N VAL A 313 6.44 0.15 4.96
CA VAL A 313 5.62 0.26 3.74
C VAL A 313 4.93 -1.06 3.45
N ASP A 314 3.65 -1.05 3.08
CA ASP A 314 2.99 -2.23 2.50
C ASP A 314 3.11 -2.15 0.97
N VAL A 315 3.90 -3.06 0.39
CA VAL A 315 4.13 -3.20 -1.04
C VAL A 315 3.59 -4.55 -1.49
N ALA A 316 2.53 -4.51 -2.30
CA ALA A 316 1.90 -5.69 -2.87
C ALA A 316 1.54 -6.80 -1.84
N GLY A 317 1.07 -6.41 -0.65
CA GLY A 317 0.68 -7.34 0.41
C GLY A 317 1.85 -7.89 1.23
N MET A 318 3.01 -7.23 1.20
CA MET A 318 4.18 -7.53 2.03
C MET A 318 4.66 -6.26 2.71
N GLU A 319 5.24 -6.36 3.90
CA GLU A 319 5.73 -5.20 4.64
C GLU A 319 7.23 -5.00 4.37
N ARG A 320 7.61 -3.92 3.68
CA ARG A 320 9.00 -3.48 3.54
C ARG A 320 9.34 -2.54 4.70
N LEU A 321 10.29 -2.96 5.54
CA LEU A 321 10.94 -2.11 6.52
C LEU A 321 12.22 -1.52 5.89
N THR A 322 12.36 -0.21 5.94
CA THR A 322 13.57 0.49 5.52
C THR A 322 14.20 1.16 6.74
N LEU A 323 15.53 1.10 6.83
CA LEU A 323 16.36 1.85 7.76
C LEU A 323 17.44 2.58 6.96
N LEU A 324 17.46 3.91 7.03
CA LEU A 324 18.48 4.77 6.44
C LEU A 324 19.31 5.41 7.56
N PHE A 325 20.61 5.51 7.36
CA PHE A 325 21.56 6.14 8.27
C PHE A 325 22.57 6.98 7.48
N GLY A 326 22.78 8.24 7.89
CA GLY A 326 23.62 9.17 7.14
C GLY A 326 23.46 10.63 7.59
N ASP A 327 23.84 11.55 6.71
CA ASP A 327 23.57 12.99 6.86
C ASP A 327 22.08 13.29 6.66
N GLU A 328 21.53 14.25 7.42
CA GLU A 328 20.11 14.66 7.34
C GLU A 328 19.70 15.00 5.90
N SER A 329 20.50 15.81 5.21
CA SER A 329 20.15 16.29 3.87
C SER A 329 20.15 15.16 2.85
N GLU A 330 21.13 14.26 2.90
CA GLU A 330 21.19 13.09 2.02
C GLU A 330 20.07 12.08 2.32
N ILE A 331 19.68 11.91 3.58
CA ILE A 331 18.54 11.07 3.97
C ILE A 331 17.25 11.64 3.38
N LYS A 332 16.98 12.93 3.57
CA LYS A 332 15.76 13.58 3.05
C LYS A 332 15.65 13.46 1.54
N GLU A 333 16.77 13.64 0.82
CA GLU A 333 16.82 13.45 -0.63
C GLU A 333 16.57 11.99 -1.02
N THR A 334 17.16 11.02 -0.30
CA THR A 334 16.93 9.58 -0.52
C THR A 334 15.47 9.21 -0.28
N VAL A 335 14.84 9.74 0.78
CA VAL A 335 13.40 9.51 1.02
C VAL A 335 12.56 10.12 -0.10
N ARG A 336 12.92 11.29 -0.61
CA ARG A 336 12.23 11.88 -1.77
C ARG A 336 12.34 10.97 -3.01
N GLU A 337 13.51 10.38 -3.26
CA GLU A 337 13.69 9.39 -4.33
C GLU A 337 12.88 8.11 -4.11
N LEU A 338 12.80 7.62 -2.87
CA LEU A 338 12.03 6.41 -2.52
C LEU A 338 10.53 6.51 -2.86
N TRP A 339 9.98 7.72 -2.89
CA TRP A 339 8.55 7.97 -3.13
C TRP A 339 8.26 8.67 -4.48
N GLU A 340 9.29 8.93 -5.28
CA GLU A 340 9.28 9.40 -6.68
C GLU A 340 8.38 10.60 -7.06
N TRP A 341 7.72 11.30 -6.13
CA TRP A 341 6.76 12.37 -6.44
C TRP A 341 7.16 13.73 -5.88
N ASP A 342 6.92 14.76 -6.69
CA ASP A 342 7.03 16.17 -6.29
C ASP A 342 6.27 16.35 -4.97
N ASP A 343 6.94 16.90 -3.97
CA ASP A 343 6.35 17.18 -2.67
C ASP A 343 5.03 17.95 -2.87
N PRO A 344 3.86 17.37 -2.58
CA PRO A 344 2.58 17.98 -2.91
C PRO A 344 2.38 19.31 -2.17
N THR A 345 3.16 19.57 -1.11
CA THR A 345 3.17 20.84 -0.38
C THR A 345 4.08 21.90 -0.99
N ALA A 346 4.96 21.56 -1.94
CA ALA A 346 5.95 22.50 -2.50
C ALA A 346 5.32 23.68 -3.27
N SER A 347 4.06 23.55 -3.70
CA SER A 347 3.30 24.61 -4.37
C SER A 347 2.40 25.43 -3.42
N LEU A 348 2.35 25.08 -2.13
CA LEU A 348 1.55 25.79 -1.14
C LEU A 348 2.21 27.13 -0.79
N LEU A 349 1.42 28.20 -0.78
CA LEU A 349 1.89 29.54 -0.43
C LEU A 349 1.83 29.70 1.10
N THR A 350 3.00 29.79 1.73
CA THR A 350 3.17 30.04 3.16
C THR A 350 3.12 31.54 3.49
N GLU A 351 2.06 32.24 3.09
CA GLU A 351 1.89 33.65 3.47
C GLU A 351 0.69 33.87 4.41
N GLY A 352 0.98 34.23 5.67
CA GLY A 352 0.04 34.90 6.57
C GLY A 352 -0.02 34.39 8.01
N ASN A 353 -0.72 35.15 8.86
CA ASN A 353 -0.98 34.83 10.27
C ASN A 353 -2.19 33.88 10.47
N GLY A 354 -2.68 33.22 9.41
CA GLY A 354 -3.92 32.44 9.37
C GLY A 354 -3.74 30.94 9.09
N LEU A 355 -4.80 30.29 8.59
CA LEU A 355 -4.76 28.93 8.06
C LEU A 355 -3.84 28.86 6.83
N PRO A 356 -3.17 27.72 6.56
CA PRO A 356 -2.38 27.55 5.34
C PRO A 356 -3.28 27.71 4.11
N ARG A 357 -2.76 28.31 3.04
CA ARG A 357 -3.52 28.56 1.81
C ARG A 357 -3.00 27.71 0.66
N GLY A 358 -3.92 27.13 -0.08
CA GLY A 358 -3.62 26.33 -1.27
C GLY A 358 -4.60 25.19 -1.46
N THR A 359 -4.32 24.38 -2.47
CA THR A 359 -5.13 23.22 -2.84
C THR A 359 -4.48 21.95 -2.31
N PHE A 360 -5.13 21.30 -1.36
CA PHE A 360 -4.74 20.01 -0.82
C PHE A 360 -5.41 18.91 -1.63
N ARG A 361 -4.60 18.06 -2.25
CA ARG A 361 -5.08 16.98 -3.09
C ARG A 361 -4.23 15.75 -2.86
N PRO A 362 -4.83 14.54 -2.83
CA PRO A 362 -4.03 13.32 -2.88
C PRO A 362 -3.11 13.41 -4.08
N ALA A 363 -1.83 13.16 -3.87
CA ALA A 363 -0.91 13.02 -4.98
C ALA A 363 -1.30 11.74 -5.75
N SER A 364 -1.87 10.76 -5.02
CA SER A 364 -2.19 9.47 -5.61
C SER A 364 -3.51 9.40 -6.34
N GLY A 365 -3.43 8.76 -7.52
CA GLY A 365 -4.60 8.37 -8.28
C GLY A 365 -5.44 7.32 -7.55
N ARG A 366 -6.70 7.21 -7.93
CA ARG A 366 -7.60 6.17 -7.41
C ARG A 366 -7.08 4.80 -7.83
N GLY A 367 -6.85 3.92 -6.85
CA GLY A 367 -6.22 2.61 -7.07
C GLY A 367 -7.00 1.66 -8.00
N VAL A 368 -8.29 1.91 -8.23
CA VAL A 368 -9.14 1.10 -9.13
C VAL A 368 -9.55 1.94 -10.33
N ARG A 369 -9.37 1.44 -11.55
CA ARG A 369 -9.84 2.13 -12.76
C ARG A 369 -11.36 2.04 -12.86
N PRO A 370 -12.07 3.09 -13.35
CA PRO A 370 -13.53 3.07 -13.47
C PRO A 370 -14.10 1.84 -14.19
N GLY A 371 -13.46 1.38 -15.27
CA GLY A 371 -13.88 0.16 -15.99
C GLY A 371 -13.74 -1.13 -15.17
N THR A 372 -12.77 -1.20 -14.27
CA THR A 372 -12.58 -2.37 -13.38
C THR A 372 -13.72 -2.52 -12.38
N VAL A 373 -14.25 -1.40 -11.88
CA VAL A 373 -15.44 -1.37 -10.99
C VAL A 373 -16.61 -2.10 -11.64
N ILE A 374 -16.87 -1.80 -12.92
CA ILE A 374 -17.94 -2.43 -13.70
C ILE A 374 -17.68 -3.93 -13.84
N SER A 375 -16.46 -4.33 -14.24
CA SER A 375 -16.12 -5.74 -14.42
C SER A 375 -16.34 -6.56 -13.15
N MET A 376 -15.89 -6.05 -11.99
CA MET A 376 -16.06 -6.74 -10.71
C MET A 376 -17.55 -6.92 -10.35
N VAL A 377 -18.36 -5.88 -10.52
CA VAL A 377 -19.81 -5.96 -10.26
C VAL A 377 -20.49 -6.92 -11.24
N LEU A 378 -20.11 -6.89 -12.52
CA LEU A 378 -20.67 -7.80 -13.51
C LEU A 378 -20.28 -9.26 -13.24
N ASP A 379 -19.06 -9.52 -12.81
CA ASP A 379 -18.60 -10.88 -12.51
C ASP A 379 -19.36 -11.47 -11.32
N ASP A 380 -19.73 -10.66 -10.34
CA ASP A 380 -20.62 -11.09 -9.26
C ASP A 380 -22.05 -11.30 -9.76
N LEU A 381 -22.63 -10.34 -10.49
CA LEU A 381 -24.01 -10.47 -10.97
C LEU A 381 -24.19 -11.64 -11.95
N ARG A 382 -23.16 -11.99 -12.74
CA ARG A 382 -23.20 -13.14 -13.66
C ARG A 382 -23.28 -14.49 -12.96
N LYS A 383 -23.01 -14.56 -11.65
CA LYS A 383 -23.19 -15.80 -10.87
C LYS A 383 -24.68 -16.12 -10.67
N ASP A 384 -25.51 -15.07 -10.55
CA ASP A 384 -26.93 -15.18 -10.19
C ASP A 384 -27.88 -14.82 -11.34
N PHE A 385 -27.42 -14.06 -12.33
CA PHE A 385 -28.22 -13.58 -13.45
C PHE A 385 -27.60 -13.90 -14.81
N ASN A 386 -28.45 -14.34 -15.75
CA ASN A 386 -28.06 -14.44 -17.15
C ASN A 386 -28.04 -13.04 -17.79
N ILE A 387 -26.87 -12.40 -17.76
CA ILE A 387 -26.67 -11.05 -18.27
C ILE A 387 -26.22 -11.09 -19.72
N THR A 388 -26.93 -10.37 -20.58
CA THR A 388 -26.54 -10.13 -21.98
C THR A 388 -26.19 -8.65 -22.17
N THR A 389 -25.12 -8.39 -22.92
CA THR A 389 -24.76 -7.03 -23.33
C THR A 389 -25.64 -6.60 -24.49
N GLY A 390 -26.19 -5.38 -24.45
CA GLY A 390 -26.98 -4.84 -25.55
C GLY A 390 -27.50 -3.44 -25.28
N PHE A 391 -27.87 -2.73 -26.36
CA PHE A 391 -28.46 -1.38 -26.28
C PHE A 391 -29.74 -1.40 -25.46
N VAL A 392 -29.85 -0.54 -24.46
CA VAL A 392 -31.05 -0.38 -23.61
C VAL A 392 -31.78 0.91 -23.96
N ASP A 393 -33.09 0.96 -23.72
CA ASP A 393 -33.89 2.17 -23.92
C ASP A 393 -33.88 3.03 -22.63
N ILE A 394 -32.68 3.54 -22.32
CA ILE A 394 -32.38 4.45 -21.21
C ILE A 394 -31.46 5.56 -21.75
N PRO A 395 -31.75 6.86 -21.54
CA PRO A 395 -30.93 7.94 -22.08
C PRO A 395 -29.49 7.93 -21.55
N GLU A 396 -28.52 8.13 -22.45
CA GLU A 396 -27.11 8.23 -22.07
C GLU A 396 -26.83 9.53 -21.30
N VAL A 397 -25.93 9.45 -20.32
CA VAL A 397 -25.39 10.60 -19.58
C VAL A 397 -23.87 10.47 -19.40
N PRO A 398 -23.13 11.58 -19.24
CA PRO A 398 -21.67 11.54 -19.08
C PRO A 398 -21.27 10.69 -17.88
N ALA A 399 -20.37 9.72 -18.06
CA ALA A 399 -19.82 8.90 -16.99
C ALA A 399 -18.36 8.54 -17.28
N ALA A 400 -17.56 8.27 -16.25
CA ALA A 400 -16.15 7.90 -16.40
C ALA A 400 -15.97 6.50 -17.01
N ALA A 401 -16.93 5.61 -16.73
CA ALA A 401 -17.12 4.34 -17.43
C ALA A 401 -18.60 3.97 -17.36
N TRP A 402 -19.08 3.18 -18.32
CA TRP A 402 -20.45 2.72 -18.34
C TRP A 402 -20.61 1.33 -18.95
N TYR A 403 -21.69 0.66 -18.60
CA TYR A 403 -22.11 -0.61 -19.18
C TYR A 403 -23.63 -0.66 -19.28
N THR A 404 -24.12 -1.26 -20.36
CA THR A 404 -25.55 -1.49 -20.60
C THR A 404 -25.80 -2.99 -20.75
N GLY A 405 -26.90 -3.46 -20.18
CA GLY A 405 -27.22 -4.88 -20.24
C GLY A 405 -28.69 -5.19 -20.01
N ARG A 406 -29.02 -6.46 -20.24
CA ARG A 406 -30.34 -7.02 -19.99
C ARG A 406 -30.25 -8.30 -19.18
N THR A 407 -31.23 -8.52 -18.32
CA THR A 407 -31.49 -9.82 -17.70
C THR A 407 -32.99 -10.06 -17.57
N GLY A 408 -33.51 -11.10 -18.23
CA GLY A 408 -34.95 -11.31 -18.33
C GLY A 408 -35.66 -10.13 -19.02
N ASP A 409 -36.67 -9.57 -18.34
CA ASP A 409 -37.45 -8.39 -18.76
C ASP A 409 -36.88 -7.07 -18.22
N VAL A 410 -35.69 -7.09 -17.62
CA VAL A 410 -35.03 -5.93 -17.03
C VAL A 410 -33.95 -5.40 -17.96
N GLU A 411 -33.97 -4.09 -18.18
CA GLU A 411 -32.88 -3.33 -18.81
C GLU A 411 -32.14 -2.54 -17.74
N PHE A 412 -30.81 -2.49 -17.82
CA PHE A 412 -30.04 -1.73 -16.83
C PHE A 412 -28.80 -1.05 -17.41
N MET A 413 -28.38 0.01 -16.71
CA MET A 413 -27.10 0.66 -16.90
C MET A 413 -26.32 0.68 -15.59
N LEU A 414 -25.01 0.49 -15.71
CA LEU A 414 -24.03 0.74 -14.65
C LEU A 414 -23.19 1.94 -15.08
N LEU A 415 -23.15 3.01 -14.29
CA LEU A 415 -22.47 4.26 -14.61
C LEU A 415 -21.51 4.61 -13.47
N VAL A 416 -20.23 4.82 -13.78
CA VAL A 416 -19.20 5.08 -12.77
C VAL A 416 -18.83 6.55 -12.76
N TYR A 417 -18.85 7.15 -11.56
CA TYR A 417 -18.53 8.55 -11.32
C TYR A 417 -17.41 8.71 -10.30
N PRO A 418 -16.53 9.72 -10.47
CA PRO A 418 -15.47 9.98 -9.51
C PRO A 418 -16.03 10.55 -8.19
N ASN A 419 -16.99 11.48 -8.21
CA ASN A 419 -17.45 12.10 -6.97
C ASN A 419 -18.95 12.36 -7.00
N ALA A 420 -19.51 12.74 -5.84
CA ALA A 420 -20.94 13.03 -5.70
C ALA A 420 -21.37 14.13 -6.65
N THR A 421 -20.57 15.18 -6.84
CA THR A 421 -20.87 16.30 -7.73
C THR A 421 -21.06 15.84 -9.18
N ALA A 422 -20.14 15.00 -9.69
CA ALA A 422 -20.24 14.44 -11.03
C ALA A 422 -21.49 13.56 -11.18
N TYR A 423 -21.78 12.72 -10.17
CA TYR A 423 -22.99 11.90 -10.14
C TYR A 423 -24.27 12.75 -10.13
N LEU A 424 -24.39 13.71 -9.22
CA LEU A 424 -25.58 14.56 -9.07
C LEU A 424 -25.82 15.40 -10.32
N THR A 425 -24.76 15.90 -10.96
CA THR A 425 -24.85 16.61 -12.25
C THR A 425 -25.42 15.70 -13.35
N ALA A 426 -24.92 14.46 -13.45
CA ALA A 426 -25.42 13.50 -14.43
C ALA A 426 -26.84 13.02 -14.11
N LEU A 427 -27.20 12.89 -12.83
CA LEU A 427 -28.56 12.56 -12.38
C LEU A 427 -29.55 13.66 -12.77
N ASP A 428 -29.16 14.93 -12.64
CA ASP A 428 -29.96 16.08 -13.10
C ASP A 428 -30.10 16.10 -14.62
N GLU A 429 -29.05 15.78 -15.37
CA GLU A 429 -29.12 15.64 -16.82
C GLU A 429 -30.06 14.49 -17.24
N LEU A 430 -29.91 13.31 -16.63
CA LEU A 430 -30.77 12.16 -16.88
C LEU A 430 -32.23 12.50 -16.60
N THR A 431 -32.48 13.21 -15.50
CA THR A 431 -33.83 13.65 -15.12
C THR A 431 -34.43 14.57 -16.17
N LYS A 432 -33.67 15.56 -16.67
CA LYS A 432 -34.14 16.45 -17.74
C LYS A 432 -34.48 15.68 -19.02
N LYS A 433 -33.66 14.69 -19.40
CA LYS A 433 -33.89 13.84 -20.58
C LYS A 433 -35.14 12.97 -20.42
N LEU A 434 -35.29 12.30 -19.28
CA LEU A 434 -36.46 11.45 -18.99
C LEU A 434 -37.76 12.26 -18.98
N LEU A 435 -37.77 13.43 -18.33
CA LEU A 435 -38.95 14.32 -18.34
C LEU A 435 -39.31 14.78 -19.76
N ALA A 436 -38.32 15.08 -20.61
CA ALA A 436 -38.56 15.45 -22.01
C ALA A 436 -39.14 14.30 -22.86
N GLU A 437 -38.85 13.05 -22.48
CA GLU A 437 -39.38 11.83 -23.10
C GLU A 437 -40.71 11.34 -22.49
N GLY A 438 -41.35 12.15 -21.65
CA GLY A 438 -42.66 11.86 -21.07
C GLY A 438 -42.65 10.93 -19.86
N TRP A 439 -41.49 10.72 -19.22
CA TRP A 439 -41.45 10.05 -17.92
C TRP A 439 -41.92 10.99 -16.81
N GLU A 440 -42.65 10.46 -15.83
CA GLU A 440 -43.07 11.19 -14.64
C GLU A 440 -42.24 10.76 -13.44
N ARG A 441 -41.77 11.72 -12.64
CA ARG A 441 -41.06 11.45 -11.39
C ARG A 441 -42.05 11.01 -10.31
N THR A 442 -41.77 9.91 -9.61
CA THR A 442 -42.67 9.30 -8.63
C THR A 442 -42.12 9.26 -7.20
N ASP A 443 -40.86 9.65 -6.98
CA ASP A 443 -40.27 9.76 -5.64
C ASP A 443 -40.61 11.09 -4.94
N ASP A 444 -40.49 11.12 -3.61
CA ASP A 444 -40.82 12.28 -2.76
C ASP A 444 -39.68 13.31 -2.64
N GLY A 445 -38.56 13.07 -3.34
CA GLY A 445 -37.39 13.94 -3.34
C GLY A 445 -36.59 13.99 -2.04
N ARG A 446 -36.88 13.14 -1.05
CA ARG A 446 -36.14 13.14 0.23
C ARG A 446 -34.76 12.51 0.11
N GLU A 447 -34.59 11.52 -0.76
CA GLU A 447 -33.32 10.86 -1.01
C GLU A 447 -32.61 11.53 -2.19
N PRO A 448 -31.60 12.39 -1.97
CA PRO A 448 -30.91 13.07 -3.07
C PRO A 448 -30.16 12.12 -4.00
N TYR A 449 -29.85 10.90 -3.54
CA TYR A 449 -29.05 9.91 -4.27
C TYR A 449 -29.87 8.88 -5.05
N ALA A 450 -31.21 8.97 -5.00
CA ALA A 450 -32.11 8.07 -5.70
C ALA A 450 -33.20 8.85 -6.43
N ARG A 451 -33.63 8.37 -7.59
CA ARG A 451 -34.81 8.90 -8.29
C ARG A 451 -35.59 7.77 -8.92
N THR A 452 -36.91 7.88 -8.89
CA THR A 452 -37.80 6.89 -9.51
C THR A 452 -38.73 7.58 -10.47
N PHE A 453 -38.89 6.98 -11.65
CA PHE A 453 -39.70 7.47 -12.73
C PHE A 453 -40.65 6.38 -13.23
N ALA A 454 -41.76 6.79 -13.83
CA ALA A 454 -42.67 5.89 -14.50
C ALA A 454 -43.16 6.47 -15.83
N ARG A 455 -43.34 5.60 -16.83
CA ARG A 455 -43.92 5.93 -18.13
C ARG A 455 -44.66 4.71 -18.64
N ASP A 456 -45.93 4.88 -19.05
CA ASP A 456 -46.80 3.79 -19.49
C ASP A 456 -46.80 2.59 -18.49
N SER A 457 -46.41 1.41 -18.97
CA SER A 457 -46.29 0.19 -18.18
C SER A 457 -44.92 0.01 -17.51
N ASP A 458 -44.00 0.95 -17.65
CA ASP A 458 -42.61 0.82 -17.19
C ASP A 458 -42.33 1.67 -15.95
N THR A 459 -41.31 1.24 -15.22
CA THR A 459 -40.66 1.94 -14.11
C THR A 459 -39.18 2.01 -14.36
N LEU A 460 -38.57 3.14 -14.02
CA LEU A 460 -37.13 3.34 -14.07
C LEU A 460 -36.67 3.86 -12.70
N THR A 461 -35.75 3.14 -12.09
CA THR A 461 -35.16 3.50 -10.81
C THR A 461 -33.68 3.78 -11.01
N VAL A 462 -33.24 4.93 -10.52
CA VAL A 462 -31.83 5.32 -10.44
C VAL A 462 -31.44 5.30 -8.97
N PHE A 463 -30.35 4.60 -8.65
CA PHE A 463 -29.78 4.56 -7.31
C PHE A 463 -28.27 4.55 -7.40
N VAL A 464 -27.56 5.20 -6.49
CA VAL A 464 -26.10 5.19 -6.47
C VAL A 464 -25.56 4.50 -5.23
N GLN A 465 -24.48 3.75 -5.42
CA GLN A 465 -23.70 3.13 -4.36
C GLN A 465 -22.27 3.59 -4.42
N TYR A 466 -21.61 3.62 -3.28
CA TYR A 466 -20.16 3.71 -3.27
C TYR A 466 -19.56 2.31 -3.36
N ARG A 467 -18.69 2.07 -4.34
CA ARG A 467 -17.98 0.80 -4.53
C ARG A 467 -16.60 1.06 -5.09
N TYR A 468 -15.60 0.37 -4.54
CA TYR A 468 -14.24 0.32 -5.11
C TYR A 468 -13.70 1.72 -5.47
N ASN A 469 -13.83 2.66 -4.54
CA ASN A 469 -13.35 4.04 -4.70
C ASN A 469 -14.13 4.92 -5.70
N HIS A 470 -15.36 4.55 -6.06
CA HIS A 470 -16.20 5.27 -7.02
C HIS A 470 -17.67 5.29 -6.62
N TYR A 471 -18.43 6.23 -7.19
CA TYR A 471 -19.88 6.16 -7.21
C TYR A 471 -20.34 5.34 -8.41
N LEU A 472 -20.99 4.21 -8.14
CA LEU A 472 -21.65 3.39 -9.14
C LEU A 472 -23.15 3.70 -9.14
N ALA A 473 -23.62 4.44 -10.14
CA ALA A 473 -25.04 4.59 -10.37
C ALA A 473 -25.58 3.37 -11.12
N ILE A 474 -26.64 2.81 -10.56
CA ILE A 474 -27.38 1.67 -11.04
C ILE A 474 -28.71 2.22 -11.55
N VAL A 475 -28.90 2.18 -12.87
CA VAL A 475 -30.15 2.56 -13.51
C VAL A 475 -30.85 1.28 -13.93
N VAL A 476 -32.06 1.03 -13.45
CA VAL A 476 -32.83 -0.18 -13.76
C VAL A 476 -34.17 0.23 -14.31
N LYS A 477 -34.47 -0.19 -15.53
CA LYS A 477 -35.78 -0.08 -16.17
C LYS A 477 -36.42 -1.46 -16.21
N LYS A 478 -37.65 -1.55 -15.71
CA LYS A 478 -38.45 -2.78 -15.76
C LYS A 478 -39.94 -2.50 -15.91
N PRO A 479 -40.72 -3.45 -16.48
CA PRO A 479 -42.17 -3.36 -16.47
C PRO A 479 -42.73 -3.31 -15.04
N ARG A 480 -43.82 -2.59 -14.81
CA ARG A 480 -44.51 -2.45 -13.51
C ARG A 480 -44.96 -3.78 -12.91
N TYR A 481 -45.24 -4.77 -13.77
CA TYR A 481 -45.63 -6.13 -13.37
C TYR A 481 -44.43 -7.06 -13.14
N SER A 482 -43.20 -6.60 -13.37
CA SER A 482 -41.99 -7.42 -13.24
C SER A 482 -41.72 -7.78 -11.78
N THR A 483 -41.65 -9.09 -11.51
CA THR A 483 -41.25 -9.65 -10.21
C THR A 483 -39.74 -9.79 -10.08
N SER A 484 -38.95 -9.21 -10.99
CA SER A 484 -37.49 -9.30 -10.91
C SER A 484 -36.95 -8.54 -9.70
N ASP A 485 -36.17 -9.27 -8.90
CA ASP A 485 -35.43 -8.76 -7.73
C ASP A 485 -34.06 -8.18 -8.12
N PHE A 486 -33.73 -8.09 -9.41
CA PHE A 486 -32.42 -7.63 -9.89
C PHE A 486 -31.97 -6.32 -9.23
N PHE A 487 -32.84 -5.31 -9.15
CA PHE A 487 -32.53 -4.04 -8.49
C PHE A 487 -32.13 -4.25 -7.02
N TRP A 488 -32.94 -4.99 -6.25
CA TRP A 488 -32.69 -5.23 -4.83
C TRP A 488 -31.48 -6.12 -4.59
N HIS A 489 -31.18 -7.05 -5.51
CA HIS A 489 -29.97 -7.87 -5.44
C HIS A 489 -28.71 -7.02 -5.70
N VAL A 490 -28.71 -6.18 -6.74
CA VAL A 490 -27.59 -5.28 -7.01
C VAL A 490 -27.44 -4.29 -5.84
N VAL A 491 -28.53 -3.77 -5.29
CA VAL A 491 -28.46 -2.88 -4.13
C VAL A 491 -27.95 -3.63 -2.88
N GLY A 492 -28.48 -4.82 -2.59
CA GLY A 492 -28.14 -5.61 -1.40
C GLY A 492 -26.70 -6.16 -1.36
N THR A 493 -26.02 -6.18 -2.51
CA THR A 493 -24.61 -6.58 -2.63
C THR A 493 -23.62 -5.41 -2.58
N GLY A 494 -24.09 -4.18 -2.33
CA GLY A 494 -23.28 -2.96 -2.47
C GLY A 494 -22.80 -2.30 -1.19
N GLY A 495 -21.88 -1.34 -1.35
CA GLY A 495 -21.29 -0.56 -0.27
C GLY A 495 -22.19 0.58 0.23
N ALA A 496 -21.87 1.10 1.42
CA ALA A 496 -22.62 2.14 2.11
C ALA A 496 -22.71 3.43 1.27
N SER A 497 -23.86 4.10 1.31
CA SER A 497 -23.97 5.44 0.71
C SER A 497 -23.31 6.49 1.62
N PRO A 498 -22.75 7.59 1.09
CA PRO A 498 -22.26 8.69 1.93
C PRO A 498 -23.35 9.28 2.84
N GLY A 499 -24.62 9.24 2.42
CA GLY A 499 -25.76 9.65 3.24
C GLY A 499 -25.98 8.76 4.46
N GLU A 500 -25.73 7.46 4.30
CA GLU A 500 -25.73 6.45 5.37
C GLU A 500 -24.50 6.62 6.28
N LEU A 501 -23.32 6.88 5.71
CA LEU A 501 -22.10 7.12 6.49
C LEU A 501 -22.17 8.37 7.37
N LEU A 502 -22.74 9.45 6.84
CA LEU A 502 -23.01 10.67 7.59
C LEU A 502 -24.03 10.50 8.73
N SER A 503 -24.78 9.39 8.75
CA SER A 503 -25.73 9.07 9.83
C SER A 503 -25.08 8.33 11.00
N PHE A 504 -23.84 7.83 10.85
CA PHE A 504 -23.13 7.10 11.90
C PHE A 504 -22.29 7.97 12.84
N GLY A 505 -22.09 9.25 12.51
CA GLY A 505 -21.67 10.26 13.48
C GLY A 505 -22.74 11.33 13.55
N LYS A 506 -23.05 11.89 14.73
CA LYS A 506 -24.02 13.00 14.89
C LYS A 506 -23.69 14.24 14.01
N LEU A 507 -22.51 14.25 13.41
CA LEU A 507 -21.96 15.18 12.41
C LEU A 507 -22.94 15.77 11.39
N ARG A 508 -23.80 14.97 10.72
CA ARG A 508 -24.70 15.53 9.69
C ARG A 508 -25.73 16.50 10.25
N ASN A 509 -26.20 16.25 11.47
CA ASN A 509 -27.19 17.09 12.14
C ASN A 509 -26.53 18.25 12.88
N ASP A 510 -25.25 18.10 13.26
CA ASP A 510 -24.50 19.09 14.02
C ASP A 510 -23.79 20.12 13.14
N VAL A 511 -23.55 19.82 11.85
CA VAL A 511 -22.86 20.69 10.88
C VAL A 511 -23.87 21.40 9.97
N LYS A 512 -23.99 22.73 10.09
CA LYS A 512 -24.86 23.56 9.23
C LYS A 512 -24.16 23.97 7.92
N PRO A 513 -24.62 23.53 6.73
CA PRO A 513 -23.94 23.75 5.45
C PRO A 513 -23.48 25.18 5.17
N TRP A 514 -22.18 25.39 5.05
CA TRP A 514 -21.51 26.62 4.61
C TRP A 514 -20.11 26.28 4.08
N ASN A 515 -19.80 26.67 2.84
CA ASN A 515 -18.48 26.52 2.20
C ASN A 515 -17.41 27.51 2.73
N TRP A 516 -17.01 27.39 4.01
CA TRP A 516 -16.10 28.34 4.66
C TRP A 516 -14.63 28.13 4.27
N THR A 517 -14.22 26.92 3.88
CA THR A 517 -12.81 26.64 3.58
C THR A 517 -12.32 27.40 2.36
N ALA A 518 -13.18 27.51 1.33
CA ALA A 518 -12.89 28.29 0.13
C ALA A 518 -12.71 29.79 0.43
N GLU A 519 -13.46 30.35 1.39
CA GLU A 519 -13.32 31.75 1.81
C GLU A 519 -11.98 32.02 2.53
N GLU A 520 -11.44 31.02 3.22
CA GLU A 520 -10.16 31.08 3.92
C GLU A 520 -8.96 30.72 3.00
N GLY A 521 -9.22 30.27 1.76
CA GLY A 521 -8.21 29.83 0.81
C GLY A 521 -7.71 28.40 1.03
N LEU A 522 -8.46 27.59 1.79
CA LEU A 522 -8.27 26.14 1.94
C LEU A 522 -9.10 25.43 0.89
N GLU A 523 -8.47 24.95 -0.17
CA GLU A 523 -9.13 24.17 -1.22
C GLU A 523 -8.79 22.69 -1.06
N PHE A 524 -9.75 21.82 -1.34
CA PHE A 524 -9.58 20.38 -1.31
C PHE A 524 -9.98 19.78 -2.65
N ASP A 525 -9.26 18.76 -3.11
CA ASP A 525 -9.60 18.00 -4.32
C ASP A 525 -9.39 16.49 -4.09
N GLY A 526 -9.92 15.65 -4.98
CA GLY A 526 -9.81 14.19 -4.90
C GLY A 526 -10.82 13.52 -3.97
N TYR A 527 -11.55 14.29 -3.16
CA TYR A 527 -12.60 13.78 -2.29
C TYR A 527 -13.81 13.24 -3.06
N ILE A 528 -14.48 12.27 -2.46
CA ILE A 528 -15.72 11.62 -2.91
C ILE A 528 -16.92 12.47 -2.51
N TYR A 529 -16.89 12.99 -1.28
CA TYR A 529 -17.94 13.82 -0.71
C TYR A 529 -17.34 14.82 0.29
N LYS A 530 -17.95 15.99 0.40
CA LYS A 530 -17.51 17.08 1.28
C LYS A 530 -18.74 17.69 1.97
N LEU A 531 -18.64 17.87 3.29
CA LEU A 531 -19.61 18.58 4.12
C LEU A 531 -18.88 19.64 4.93
N GLU A 532 -19.40 20.86 4.93
CA GLU A 532 -18.80 21.96 5.69
C GLU A 532 -19.85 22.76 6.45
N GLY A 533 -19.47 23.34 7.58
CA GLY A 533 -20.39 24.14 8.38
C GLY A 533 -19.87 24.47 9.77
N ASN A 534 -20.78 24.82 10.68
CA ASN A 534 -20.45 24.99 12.10
C ASN A 534 -20.96 23.80 12.91
N THR A 535 -20.16 23.31 13.86
CA THR A 535 -20.54 22.25 14.80
C THR A 535 -21.46 22.77 15.91
N SER A 536 -22.36 21.91 16.38
CA SER A 536 -23.01 22.03 17.70
C SER A 536 -22.41 20.97 18.63
N PRO A 537 -22.14 21.24 19.93
CA PRO A 537 -22.40 22.46 20.71
C PRO A 537 -21.24 23.49 20.76
N GLY A 538 -20.09 23.21 20.13
CA GLY A 538 -18.89 24.05 20.27
C GLY A 538 -18.78 25.25 19.34
N GLY A 539 -19.56 25.31 18.25
CA GLY A 539 -19.52 26.43 17.30
C GLY A 539 -18.21 26.53 16.50
N ALA A 540 -17.37 25.50 16.51
CA ALA A 540 -16.19 25.45 15.65
C ALA A 540 -16.63 25.27 14.20
N ARG A 541 -15.87 25.85 13.27
CA ARG A 541 -16.06 25.55 11.84
C ARG A 541 -15.53 24.15 11.58
N ALA A 542 -16.27 23.35 10.82
CA ALA A 542 -15.94 21.98 10.46
C ALA A 542 -15.92 21.81 8.95
N ALA A 543 -14.96 21.04 8.46
CA ALA A 543 -15.01 20.42 7.15
C ALA A 543 -14.81 18.91 7.32
N VAL A 544 -15.69 18.12 6.72
CA VAL A 544 -15.67 16.66 6.74
C VAL A 544 -15.58 16.19 5.29
N LEU A 545 -14.47 15.54 4.96
CA LEU A 545 -14.14 15.11 3.61
C LEU A 545 -14.01 13.59 3.59
N PHE A 546 -14.70 12.96 2.66
CA PHE A 546 -14.65 11.53 2.43
C PHE A 546 -13.71 11.26 1.27
N TYR A 547 -12.68 10.46 1.51
CA TYR A 547 -11.68 10.08 0.53
C TYR A 547 -11.70 8.58 0.30
N PRO A 548 -11.27 8.12 -0.89
CA PRO A 548 -10.95 6.72 -1.11
C PRO A 548 -9.96 6.23 -0.05
N TYR A 549 -10.04 4.96 0.33
CA TYR A 549 -9.12 4.39 1.32
C TYR A 549 -7.65 4.71 1.00
N GLY A 550 -6.94 5.22 2.01
CA GLY A 550 -5.55 5.68 1.97
C GLY A 550 -5.34 7.11 1.46
N LEU A 551 -6.25 7.66 0.64
CA LEU A 551 -6.07 9.00 0.06
C LEU A 551 -6.39 10.12 1.05
N GLY A 552 -7.23 9.89 2.05
CA GLY A 552 -7.52 10.89 3.09
C GLY A 552 -6.31 11.12 3.98
N ARG A 553 -5.50 10.07 4.20
CA ARG A 553 -4.24 10.15 4.94
C ARG A 553 -3.19 11.01 4.24
N GLU A 554 -3.11 11.00 2.90
CA GLU A 554 -2.21 11.90 2.15
C GLU A 554 -2.54 13.35 2.43
N VAL A 555 -3.82 13.71 2.30
CA VAL A 555 -4.31 15.07 2.53
C VAL A 555 -4.12 15.46 4.00
N TYR A 556 -4.32 14.52 4.93
CA TYR A 556 -4.01 14.71 6.34
C TYR A 556 -2.53 15.10 6.57
N LEU A 557 -1.57 14.36 6.01
CA LEU A 557 -0.15 14.66 6.19
C LEU A 557 0.26 15.96 5.50
N GLN A 558 -0.31 16.27 4.34
CA GLN A 558 -0.12 17.56 3.69
C GLN A 558 -0.60 18.71 4.57
N LEU A 559 -1.79 18.58 5.19
CA LEU A 559 -2.30 19.56 6.15
C LEU A 559 -1.36 19.67 7.36
N LYS A 560 -0.96 18.52 7.95
CA LYS A 560 -0.05 18.46 9.10
C LYS A 560 1.23 19.26 8.81
N LYS A 561 1.91 18.92 7.72
CA LYS A 561 3.13 19.61 7.27
C LYS A 561 2.90 21.10 7.04
N ALA A 562 1.82 21.48 6.35
CA ALA A 562 1.51 22.88 6.09
C ALA A 562 1.26 23.69 7.37
N PHE A 563 0.63 23.09 8.40
CA PHE A 563 0.46 23.76 9.70
C PHE A 563 1.79 24.03 10.38
N LEU A 564 2.69 23.04 10.39
CA LEU A 564 4.00 23.16 11.03
C LEU A 564 4.91 24.16 10.31
N GLU A 565 4.97 24.09 8.98
CA GLU A 565 5.74 25.02 8.15
C GLU A 565 5.23 26.46 8.25
N THR A 566 3.92 26.64 8.53
CA THR A 566 3.34 27.97 8.78
C THR A 566 3.42 28.40 10.24
N GLY A 567 4.18 27.69 11.08
CA GLY A 567 4.48 28.08 12.47
C GLY A 567 3.32 27.86 13.44
N TRP A 568 2.43 26.91 13.17
CA TRP A 568 1.51 26.41 14.18
C TRP A 568 2.24 25.44 15.11
N ALA A 569 1.98 25.53 16.41
CA ALA A 569 2.55 24.60 17.37
C ALA A 569 1.64 23.38 17.52
N GLU A 570 2.16 22.19 17.24
CA GLU A 570 1.51 20.93 17.60
C GLU A 570 1.42 20.80 19.13
N ARG A 571 0.30 20.28 19.62
CA ARG A 571 0.02 20.10 21.04
C ARG A 571 -0.62 18.74 21.28
N ASP A 572 -0.27 18.14 22.41
CA ASP A 572 -0.94 16.94 22.89
C ASP A 572 -2.45 17.18 22.98
N TYR A 573 -3.20 16.33 22.30
CA TYR A 573 -4.64 16.24 22.42
C TYR A 573 -5.02 14.98 23.19
N VAL A 574 -6.13 15.05 23.94
CA VAL A 574 -6.61 13.96 24.78
C VAL A 574 -6.80 12.71 23.92
N GLU A 575 -6.26 11.57 24.36
CA GLU A 575 -6.51 10.26 23.75
C GLU A 575 -8.02 10.07 23.58
N LEU A 576 -8.47 10.10 22.33
CA LEU A 576 -9.84 9.77 21.97
C LEU A 576 -9.97 8.24 21.96
N PRO A 577 -11.12 7.69 22.37
CA PRO A 577 -11.33 6.25 22.31
C PRO A 577 -11.08 5.75 20.88
N SER A 578 -10.19 4.78 20.75
CA SER A 578 -9.67 4.31 19.45
C SER A 578 -10.70 3.57 18.58
N HIS A 579 -11.87 3.25 19.14
CA HIS A 579 -12.86 2.37 18.52
C HIS A 579 -14.31 2.80 18.80
N ASP A 580 -15.05 3.07 17.74
CA ASP A 580 -16.48 2.74 17.62
C ASP A 580 -16.58 1.56 16.63
N GLU A 581 -17.60 0.69 16.72
CA GLU A 581 -17.71 -0.55 15.93
C GLU A 581 -17.57 -0.36 14.41
N ARG A 582 -17.70 0.88 13.91
CA ARG A 582 -17.69 1.22 12.48
C ARG A 582 -16.64 2.28 12.09
N ARG A 583 -15.95 2.89 13.06
CA ARG A 583 -14.94 3.95 12.86
C ARG A 583 -13.64 3.56 13.53
N HIS A 584 -12.55 3.57 12.78
CA HIS A 584 -11.22 3.38 13.33
C HIS A 584 -10.39 4.65 13.13
N LEU A 585 -10.00 5.28 14.24
CA LEU A 585 -9.09 6.41 14.21
C LEU A 585 -7.74 5.98 13.63
N VAL A 586 -7.28 6.67 12.59
CA VAL A 586 -5.96 6.43 12.00
C VAL A 586 -4.93 7.39 12.57
N ALA A 587 -5.23 8.69 12.57
CA ALA A 587 -4.38 9.72 13.17
C ALA A 587 -5.20 10.96 13.54
N ASN A 588 -4.74 11.72 14.54
CA ASN A 588 -5.25 13.04 14.85
C ASN A 588 -4.16 13.94 15.43
N ASP A 589 -4.28 15.23 15.19
CA ASP A 589 -3.35 16.23 15.70
C ASP A 589 -4.11 17.53 16.05
N LEU A 590 -3.63 18.24 17.07
CA LEU A 590 -4.11 19.56 17.46
C LEU A 590 -3.01 20.59 17.30
N PHE A 591 -3.31 21.65 16.55
CA PHE A 591 -2.42 22.78 16.31
C PHE A 591 -2.95 24.04 16.99
N GLU A 592 -2.08 24.82 17.60
CA GLU A 592 -2.42 26.09 18.25
C GLU A 592 -1.56 27.25 17.72
N LYS A 593 -2.20 28.38 17.37
CA LYS A 593 -1.54 29.61 16.93
C LYS A 593 -2.38 30.84 17.28
N SER A 594 -1.78 31.84 17.94
CA SER A 594 -2.41 33.13 18.25
C SER A 594 -3.84 33.07 18.82
N GLY A 595 -4.08 32.17 19.79
CA GLY A 595 -5.39 32.01 20.45
C GLY A 595 -6.42 31.19 19.66
N LYS A 596 -6.10 30.80 18.42
CA LYS A 596 -6.87 29.87 17.60
C LYS A 596 -6.32 28.45 17.76
N ALA A 597 -7.18 27.49 17.42
CA ALA A 597 -6.80 26.09 17.31
C ALA A 597 -7.32 25.49 16.00
N VAL A 598 -6.59 24.50 15.51
CA VAL A 598 -7.02 23.60 14.44
C VAL A 598 -6.90 22.18 14.95
N TYR A 599 -7.93 21.38 14.71
CA TYR A 599 -7.89 19.94 14.92
C TYR A 599 -8.05 19.26 13.57
N ILE A 600 -7.13 18.35 13.24
CA ILE A 600 -7.25 17.47 12.09
C ILE A 600 -7.35 16.02 12.55
N GLU A 601 -8.14 15.24 11.83
CA GLU A 601 -8.31 13.83 12.12
C GLU A 601 -8.53 13.08 10.82
N VAL A 602 -7.92 11.90 10.68
CA VAL A 602 -8.28 10.93 9.66
C VAL A 602 -8.72 9.64 10.35
N SER A 603 -9.91 9.17 9.99
CA SER A 603 -10.51 7.91 10.43
C SER A 603 -10.81 7.03 9.22
N THR A 604 -10.87 5.71 9.41
CA THR A 604 -11.36 4.77 8.40
C THR A 604 -12.77 4.30 8.73
N TYR A 605 -13.61 4.26 7.70
CA TYR A 605 -14.99 3.80 7.72
C TYR A 605 -15.19 2.82 6.55
N GLY A 606 -15.14 1.51 6.83
CA GLY A 606 -15.18 0.51 5.78
C GLY A 606 -14.01 0.66 4.80
N ASP A 607 -14.30 0.97 3.53
CA ASP A 607 -13.33 1.18 2.44
C ASP A 607 -13.09 2.68 2.11
N MET A 608 -13.34 3.56 3.08
CA MET A 608 -13.15 5.01 2.95
C MET A 608 -12.34 5.60 4.09
N ASP A 609 -11.60 6.66 3.77
CA ASP A 609 -11.01 7.56 4.75
C ASP A 609 -11.97 8.74 4.98
N VAL A 610 -12.13 9.17 6.22
CA VAL A 610 -12.88 10.37 6.60
C VAL A 610 -11.90 11.33 7.27
N LEU A 611 -11.61 12.42 6.56
CA LEU A 611 -10.78 13.52 7.03
C LEU A 611 -11.68 14.59 7.65
N ILE A 612 -11.43 14.94 8.89
CA ILE A 612 -12.12 16.01 9.61
C ILE A 612 -11.12 17.13 9.88
N LEU A 613 -11.55 18.37 9.62
CA LEU A 613 -10.86 19.60 9.98
C LEU A 613 -11.81 20.43 10.85
N LEU A 614 -11.39 20.79 12.07
CA LEU A 614 -12.07 21.76 12.91
C LEU A 614 -11.21 23.00 13.10
N TYR A 615 -11.81 24.18 13.02
CA TYR A 615 -11.13 25.47 13.18
C TYR A 615 -11.94 26.44 14.02
N GLY A 616 -11.27 27.16 14.93
CA GLY A 616 -11.91 28.20 15.73
C GLY A 616 -11.09 28.60 16.95
N ASP A 617 -11.77 29.13 17.97
CA ASP A 617 -11.16 29.38 19.27
C ASP A 617 -10.80 28.06 19.96
N LYS A 618 -9.72 28.06 20.74
CA LYS A 618 -9.18 26.85 21.39
C LYS A 618 -10.25 26.04 22.16
N SER A 619 -11.08 26.71 22.95
CA SER A 619 -12.16 26.05 23.70
C SER A 619 -13.21 25.43 22.77
N SER A 620 -13.66 26.16 21.76
CA SER A 620 -14.66 25.72 20.79
C SER A 620 -14.21 24.47 20.02
N VAL A 621 -12.94 24.44 19.59
CA VAL A 621 -12.36 23.30 18.87
C VAL A 621 -12.27 22.08 19.78
N LYS A 622 -11.73 22.22 21.00
CA LYS A 622 -11.61 21.08 21.95
C LYS A 622 -12.98 20.51 22.35
N ILE A 623 -13.99 21.37 22.57
CA ILE A 623 -15.35 20.93 22.88
C ILE A 623 -15.96 20.18 21.68
N SER A 624 -15.80 20.72 20.47
CA SER A 624 -16.34 20.11 19.25
C SER A 624 -15.68 18.77 18.95
N ALA A 625 -14.35 18.68 19.06
CA ALA A 625 -13.62 17.44 18.84
C ALA A 625 -14.02 16.35 19.85
N ARG A 626 -14.23 16.67 21.13
CA ARG A 626 -14.77 15.71 22.11
C ARG A 626 -16.19 15.26 21.78
N ALA A 627 -17.08 16.21 21.49
CA ALA A 627 -18.48 15.93 21.19
C ALA A 627 -18.67 15.04 19.95
N MET A 628 -17.71 15.03 19.01
CA MET A 628 -17.72 14.15 17.85
C MET A 628 -17.45 12.67 18.16
N TRP A 629 -16.94 12.37 19.35
CA TRP A 629 -16.62 11.01 19.81
C TRP A 629 -17.58 10.52 20.92
N GLU A 630 -18.51 11.37 21.37
CA GLU A 630 -19.58 11.08 22.35
C GLU A 630 -20.96 10.93 21.67
#